data_AF-A0A1B6IPU8-F1
#
_entry.id   AF-A0A1B6IPU8-F1
#
_cell.length_a   1.000
_cell.length_b   1.000
_cell.length_c   1.000
_cell.angle_alpha   90.00
_cell.angle_beta   90.00
_cell.angle_gamma   90.00
#
_symmetry.space_group_name_H-M   'P 1'
#
loop_
_entity.id
_entity.type
_entity.pdbx_description
1 polymer ?
#
loop_
_entity_poly.entity_id
_entity_poly.type
_entity_poly.pdbx_seq_one_letter_code
_entity_poly.pdbx_strand_id
1 'polypeptide(L)'
;KLHVIKYNNNHKISTRKMKHLVISLVITIYLFLTFQFEAKLWNYDPWIPDTIDQLFIDFQKDVYAMKAKHSLEYLYNNYNSFKKDFDQYKTNKIVTKRLGVVDLSFKEFQKFLARFSRVYNNTEEFRIRYDLFLQTADMFKDQTIAGQKLAMSNLSDRTCEFASPSSPD
;
A
#
# COMPACT_ATOMS: atom_id res chain seq x y z
N LYS A 1 68.57 -17.06 -13.06
CA LYS A 1 67.91 -15.96 -12.30
C LYS A 1 66.41 -16.04 -12.55
N LEU A 2 65.60 -16.39 -11.55
CA LEU A 2 64.14 -16.35 -11.66
C LEU A 2 63.65 -14.89 -11.60
N HIS A 3 62.91 -14.44 -12.61
CA HIS A 3 62.20 -13.16 -12.58
C HIS A 3 60.95 -13.32 -11.72
N VAL A 4 60.94 -12.67 -10.54
CA VAL A 4 59.74 -12.55 -9.71
C VAL A 4 58.85 -11.46 -10.32
N ILE A 5 57.72 -11.87 -10.91
CA ILE A 5 56.67 -10.95 -11.38
C ILE A 5 55.92 -10.46 -10.13
N LYS A 6 56.21 -9.23 -9.70
CA LYS A 6 55.39 -8.55 -8.68
C LYS A 6 54.05 -8.18 -9.30
N TYR A 7 53.00 -8.92 -8.95
CA TYR A 7 51.62 -8.50 -9.23
C TYR A 7 51.34 -7.19 -8.50
N ASN A 8 51.12 -6.13 -9.27
CA ASN A 8 50.84 -4.80 -8.78
C ASN A 8 49.47 -4.76 -8.08
N ASN A 9 49.43 -4.34 -6.80
CA ASN A 9 48.22 -4.27 -5.96
C ASN A 9 47.10 -3.37 -6.54
N ASN A 10 47.40 -2.57 -7.58
CA ASN A 10 46.43 -1.74 -8.30
C ASN A 10 45.27 -2.53 -8.91
N HIS A 11 45.49 -3.78 -9.33
CA HIS A 11 44.43 -4.60 -9.95
C HIS A 11 43.34 -5.04 -8.95
N LYS A 12 43.75 -5.26 -7.68
CA LYS A 12 42.86 -5.65 -6.57
C LYS A 12 42.01 -4.47 -6.08
N ILE A 13 42.56 -3.25 -6.13
CA ILE A 13 41.86 -2.01 -5.77
C ILE A 13 40.86 -1.62 -6.86
N SER A 14 41.24 -1.75 -8.13
CA SER A 14 40.37 -1.50 -9.29
C SER A 14 39.12 -2.40 -9.28
N THR A 15 39.29 -3.71 -9.08
CA THR A 15 38.19 -4.67 -9.00
C THR A 15 37.27 -4.44 -7.80
N ARG A 16 37.80 -4.01 -6.65
CA ARG A 16 36.98 -3.65 -5.48
C ARG A 16 36.14 -2.40 -5.72
N LYS A 17 36.71 -1.34 -6.31
CA LYS A 17 35.99 -0.11 -6.69
C LYS A 17 34.91 -0.38 -7.73
N MET A 18 35.20 -1.24 -8.71
CA MET A 18 34.24 -1.64 -9.74
C MET A 18 33.06 -2.44 -9.15
N LYS A 19 33.31 -3.35 -8.19
CA LYS A 19 32.24 -4.06 -7.46
C LYS A 19 31.34 -3.10 -6.67
N HIS A 20 31.91 -2.11 -5.98
CA HIS A 20 31.12 -1.10 -5.27
C HIS A 20 30.27 -0.25 -6.22
N LEU A 21 30.82 0.14 -7.38
CA LEU A 21 30.08 0.87 -8.42
C LEU A 21 28.89 0.07 -8.96
N VAL A 22 29.07 -1.22 -9.24
CA VAL A 22 27.98 -2.09 -9.73
C VAL A 22 26.90 -2.25 -8.67
N ILE A 23 27.27 -2.46 -7.40
CA ILE A 23 26.30 -2.59 -6.30
C ILE A 23 25.51 -1.29 -6.12
N SER A 24 26.19 -0.14 -6.10
CA SER A 24 25.52 1.17 -6.03
C SER A 24 24.60 1.40 -7.23
N LEU A 25 25.02 1.01 -8.45
CA LEU A 25 24.18 1.13 -9.64
C LEU A 25 22.92 0.27 -9.54
N VAL A 26 23.04 -0.98 -9.08
CA VAL A 26 21.90 -1.89 -8.89
C VAL A 26 20.94 -1.35 -7.84
N ILE A 27 21.45 -0.84 -6.71
CA ILE A 27 20.62 -0.22 -5.67
C ILE A 27 19.92 1.02 -6.21
N THR A 28 20.61 1.89 -6.94
CA THR A 28 20.01 3.10 -7.53
C THR A 28 18.94 2.77 -8.57
N ILE A 29 19.18 1.78 -9.43
CA ILE A 29 18.20 1.31 -10.40
C ILE A 29 16.99 0.70 -9.69
N TYR A 30 17.22 -0.14 -8.67
CA TYR A 30 16.14 -0.73 -7.86
C TYR A 30 15.29 0.36 -7.19
N LEU A 31 15.93 1.33 -6.53
CA LEU A 31 15.24 2.46 -5.90
C LEU A 31 14.48 3.31 -6.92
N PHE A 32 15.10 3.63 -8.06
CA PHE A 32 14.47 4.40 -9.13
C PHE A 32 13.26 3.66 -9.72
N LEU A 33 13.38 2.36 -9.95
CA LEU A 33 12.27 1.52 -10.43
C LEU A 33 11.15 1.47 -9.39
N THR A 34 11.45 1.29 -8.10
CA THR A 34 10.42 1.33 -7.04
C THR A 34 9.72 2.69 -6.96
N PHE A 35 10.46 3.80 -7.07
CA PHE A 35 9.88 5.15 -7.07
C PHE A 35 9.05 5.44 -8.33
N GLN A 36 9.48 4.96 -9.50
CA GLN A 36 8.73 5.14 -10.76
C GLN A 36 7.46 4.28 -10.79
N PHE A 37 7.50 3.07 -10.22
CA PHE A 37 6.30 2.27 -9.99
C PHE A 37 5.34 2.99 -9.05
N GLU A 38 5.81 3.51 -7.93
CA GLU A 38 4.97 4.29 -7.01
C GLU A 38 4.36 5.52 -7.69
N ALA A 39 5.09 6.22 -8.56
CA ALA A 39 4.60 7.39 -9.30
C ALA A 39 3.53 7.05 -10.34
N LYS A 40 3.57 5.87 -10.98
CA LYS A 40 2.57 5.43 -11.98
C LYS A 40 1.28 4.87 -11.38
N LEU A 41 1.26 4.59 -10.08
CA LEU A 41 0.04 4.17 -9.36
C LEU A 41 -0.83 5.33 -8.89
N TRP A 42 -0.54 6.55 -9.33
CA TRP A 42 -1.33 7.76 -9.08
C TRP A 42 -2.30 8.10 -10.20
N ASN A 43 -2.65 7.14 -11.05
CA ASN A 43 -3.70 7.38 -12.03
C ASN A 43 -5.04 7.50 -11.31
N TYR A 44 -5.65 8.66 -11.55
CA TYR A 44 -7.04 9.01 -11.29
C TYR A 44 -7.95 7.81 -11.56
N ASP A 45 -8.58 7.28 -10.52
CA ASP A 45 -9.58 6.22 -10.65
C ASP A 45 -10.90 6.93 -10.99
N PRO A 46 -11.38 6.87 -12.24
CA PRO A 46 -12.52 7.68 -12.70
C PRO A 46 -13.83 7.35 -11.98
N TRP A 47 -13.86 6.29 -11.17
CA TRP A 47 -15.01 5.88 -10.37
C TRP A 47 -15.05 6.54 -8.99
N ILE A 48 -13.98 7.23 -8.58
CA ILE A 48 -13.93 7.89 -7.27
C ILE A 48 -14.46 9.31 -7.38
N PRO A 49 -15.43 9.70 -6.57
CA PRO A 49 -15.92 11.07 -6.58
C PRO A 49 -14.82 12.07 -6.22
N ASP A 50 -14.72 13.15 -7.00
CA ASP A 50 -13.77 14.26 -6.77
C ASP A 50 -14.10 15.12 -5.54
N THR A 51 -15.22 14.85 -4.88
CA THR A 51 -15.68 15.61 -3.73
C THR A 51 -15.07 15.07 -2.43
N ILE A 52 -14.47 15.98 -1.67
CA ILE A 52 -13.89 15.67 -0.36
C ILE A 52 -14.93 15.87 0.73
N ASP A 53 -15.23 14.82 1.49
CA ASP A 53 -16.03 14.86 2.71
C ASP A 53 -15.10 14.94 3.93
N GLN A 54 -14.84 16.16 4.39
CA GLN A 54 -13.97 16.41 5.54
C GLN A 54 -14.47 15.69 6.81
N LEU A 55 -15.78 15.53 6.97
CA LEU A 55 -16.37 14.86 8.12
C LEU A 55 -16.00 13.37 8.15
N PHE A 56 -15.94 12.75 6.98
CA PHE A 56 -15.52 11.36 6.82
C PHE A 56 -14.01 11.18 7.01
N ILE A 57 -13.20 12.14 6.55
CA ILE A 57 -11.76 12.17 6.84
C ILE A 57 -11.51 12.23 8.35
N ASP A 58 -12.19 13.14 9.04
CA ASP A 58 -12.03 13.31 10.48
C ASP A 58 -12.45 12.06 11.25
N PHE A 59 -13.56 11.43 10.84
CA PHE A 59 -14.00 10.15 11.40
C PHE A 59 -12.92 9.05 11.29
N GLN A 60 -12.30 8.88 10.12
CA GLN A 60 -11.23 7.88 9.95
C GLN A 60 -10.02 8.16 10.84
N LYS A 61 -9.63 9.43 10.98
CA LYS A 61 -8.54 9.84 11.88
C LYS A 61 -8.87 9.53 13.34
N ASP A 62 -10.08 9.81 13.77
CA ASP A 62 -10.52 9.52 15.15
C ASP A 62 -10.61 8.02 15.42
N VAL A 63 -11.05 7.23 14.43
CA VAL A 63 -11.00 5.77 14.50
C VAL A 63 -9.55 5.29 14.69
N TYR A 64 -8.57 5.84 13.96
CA TYR A 64 -7.16 5.49 14.16
C TYR A 64 -6.64 5.90 15.53
N ALA A 65 -6.95 7.11 15.98
CA ALA A 65 -6.55 7.60 17.30
C ALA A 65 -7.13 6.70 18.41
N MET A 66 -8.39 6.29 18.29
CA MET A 66 -9.04 5.38 19.23
C MET A 66 -8.40 3.99 19.21
N LYS A 67 -8.07 3.46 18.03
CA LYS A 67 -7.32 2.19 17.91
C LYS A 67 -5.97 2.27 18.64
N ALA A 68 -5.20 3.35 18.40
CA ALA A 68 -3.91 3.55 19.03
C ALA A 68 -4.03 3.68 20.57
N LYS A 69 -4.97 4.51 21.05
CA LYS A 69 -5.23 4.75 22.48
C LYS A 69 -5.56 3.48 23.24
N HIS A 70 -6.30 2.57 22.63
CA HIS A 70 -6.75 1.32 23.25
C HIS A 70 -5.91 0.09 22.84
N SER A 71 -4.79 0.30 22.14
CA SER A 71 -3.93 -0.77 21.61
C SER A 71 -4.70 -1.83 20.81
N LEU A 72 -5.69 -1.41 20.05
CA LEU A 72 -6.55 -2.27 19.23
C LEU A 72 -6.01 -2.39 17.81
N GLU A 73 -5.88 -3.62 17.32
CA GLU A 73 -5.48 -3.90 15.94
C GLU A 73 -6.56 -3.46 14.92
N TYR A 74 -7.84 -3.60 15.29
CA TYR A 74 -9.00 -3.13 14.54
C TYR A 74 -10.12 -2.70 15.50
N LEU A 75 -10.93 -1.72 15.10
CA LEU A 75 -12.02 -1.21 15.92
C LEU A 75 -13.34 -1.93 15.61
N TYR A 76 -13.63 -2.17 14.33
CA TYR A 76 -14.90 -2.73 13.88
C TYR A 76 -14.77 -4.14 13.31
N ASN A 77 -15.87 -4.89 13.30
CA ASN A 77 -15.90 -6.27 12.78
C ASN A 77 -16.35 -6.39 11.31
N ASN A 78 -16.99 -5.36 10.74
CA ASN A 78 -17.40 -5.32 9.33
C ASN A 78 -17.65 -3.88 8.86
N TYR A 79 -17.77 -3.72 7.54
CA TYR A 79 -18.02 -2.44 6.87
C TYR A 79 -19.34 -1.77 7.28
N ASN A 80 -20.43 -2.53 7.41
CA ASN A 80 -21.74 -1.97 7.76
C ASN A 80 -21.78 -1.34 9.16
N SER A 81 -21.09 -1.94 10.13
CA SER A 81 -20.95 -1.38 11.48
C SER A 81 -20.10 -0.10 11.48
N PHE A 82 -19.02 -0.07 10.68
CA PHE A 82 -18.21 1.13 10.47
C PHE A 82 -19.03 2.27 9.85
N LYS A 83 -19.77 1.99 8.76
CA LYS A 83 -20.65 2.96 8.09
C LYS A 83 -21.74 3.49 9.01
N LYS A 84 -22.39 2.61 9.78
CA LYS A 84 -23.39 3.02 10.77
C LYS A 84 -22.78 3.93 11.84
N ASP A 85 -21.56 3.66 12.29
CA ASP A 85 -20.92 4.52 13.27
C ASP A 85 -20.58 5.90 12.70
N PHE A 86 -20.17 5.99 11.44
CA PHE A 86 -20.05 7.28 10.75
C PHE A 86 -21.38 8.06 10.76
N ASP A 87 -22.52 7.39 10.52
CA ASP A 87 -23.82 8.05 10.57
C ASP A 87 -24.15 8.66 11.94
N GLN A 88 -23.72 8.02 13.03
CA GLN A 88 -23.84 8.58 14.39
C GLN A 88 -22.83 9.70 14.65
N TYR A 89 -21.60 9.52 14.18
CA TYR A 89 -20.51 10.49 14.33
C TYR A 89 -20.89 11.86 13.75
N LYS A 90 -21.69 11.91 12.68
CA LYS A 90 -22.22 13.17 12.11
C LYS A 90 -22.96 14.03 13.14
N THR A 91 -23.63 13.40 14.11
CA THR A 91 -24.46 14.10 15.10
C THR A 91 -23.68 14.44 16.37
N ASN A 92 -22.89 13.50 16.88
CA ASN A 92 -22.30 13.60 18.22
C ASN A 92 -20.77 13.69 18.24
N LYS A 93 -20.10 13.50 17.10
CA LYS A 93 -18.63 13.46 16.98
C LYS A 93 -17.97 12.44 17.90
N ILE A 94 -18.65 11.32 18.17
CA ILE A 94 -18.16 10.23 19.03
C ILE A 94 -18.01 8.96 18.20
N VAL A 95 -16.88 8.29 18.37
CA VAL A 95 -16.62 6.94 17.86
C VAL A 95 -17.01 5.93 18.93
N THR A 96 -17.94 5.02 18.63
CA THR A 96 -18.57 4.15 19.65
C THR A 96 -18.19 2.67 19.55
N LYS A 97 -17.48 2.26 18.48
CA LYS A 97 -17.10 0.86 18.23
C LYS A 97 -18.32 -0.06 18.12
N ARG A 98 -19.16 0.14 17.09
CA ARG A 98 -20.28 -0.75 16.84
C ARG A 98 -19.82 -2.15 16.45
N LEU A 99 -20.38 -3.15 17.11
CA LEU A 99 -20.22 -4.54 16.71
C LEU A 99 -21.21 -4.88 15.59
N GLY A 100 -20.84 -5.85 14.77
CA GLY A 100 -21.73 -6.50 13.83
C GLY A 100 -21.18 -7.87 13.48
N VAL A 101 -21.72 -8.50 12.43
CA VAL A 101 -21.25 -9.80 11.93
C VAL A 101 -19.74 -9.77 11.67
N VAL A 102 -19.05 -10.84 12.01
CA VAL A 102 -17.60 -10.92 11.80
C VAL A 102 -17.30 -11.05 10.32
N ASP A 103 -16.56 -10.09 9.78
CA ASP A 103 -15.96 -10.09 8.45
C ASP A 103 -14.44 -9.99 8.63
N LEU A 104 -13.74 -11.11 8.39
CA LEU A 104 -12.28 -11.16 8.54
C LEU A 104 -11.57 -10.28 7.51
N SER A 105 -12.10 -10.17 6.30
CA SER A 105 -11.51 -9.36 5.25
C SER A 105 -11.57 -7.88 5.60
N PHE A 106 -12.65 -7.43 6.24
CA PHE A 106 -12.75 -6.05 6.73
C PHE A 106 -11.77 -5.74 7.88
N LYS A 107 -11.50 -6.73 8.74
CA LYS A 107 -10.47 -6.59 9.78
C LYS A 107 -9.09 -6.44 9.17
N GLU A 108 -8.76 -7.27 8.18
CA GLU A 108 -7.50 -7.16 7.44
C GLU A 108 -7.40 -5.84 6.68
N PHE A 109 -8.51 -5.35 6.11
CA PHE A 109 -8.53 -4.02 5.51
C PHE A 109 -8.23 -2.93 6.55
N GLN A 110 -8.84 -2.96 7.74
CA GLN A 110 -8.51 -2.02 8.81
C GLN A 110 -7.05 -2.08 9.28
N LYS A 111 -6.38 -3.23 9.16
CA LYS A 111 -4.94 -3.37 9.42
C LYS A 111 -4.11 -2.76 8.30
N PHE A 112 -4.46 -3.05 7.05
CA PHE A 112 -3.86 -2.44 5.86
C PHE A 112 -3.91 -0.91 5.95
N LEU A 113 -5.08 -0.39 6.28
CA LEU A 113 -5.37 1.02 6.52
C LEU A 113 -4.42 1.65 7.55
N ALA A 114 -4.26 1.03 8.71
CA ALA A 114 -3.34 1.51 9.75
C ALA A 114 -1.87 1.37 9.33
N ARG A 115 -1.48 0.23 8.76
CA ARG A 115 -0.10 -0.08 8.35
C ARG A 115 0.44 0.93 7.33
N PHE A 116 -0.41 1.34 6.38
CA PHE A 116 -0.03 2.26 5.32
C PHE A 116 -0.60 3.68 5.50
N SER A 117 -1.14 3.98 6.68
CA SER A 117 -1.69 5.30 7.03
C SER A 117 -2.67 5.85 5.97
N ARG A 118 -3.54 4.98 5.45
CA ARG A 118 -4.51 5.31 4.40
C ARG A 118 -5.67 6.13 4.97
N VAL A 119 -6.08 7.16 4.26
CA VAL A 119 -7.28 7.95 4.56
C VAL A 119 -7.96 8.23 3.23
N TYR A 120 -9.27 8.00 3.15
CA TYR A 120 -10.06 8.28 1.94
C TYR A 120 -10.96 9.49 2.11
N ASN A 121 -11.32 10.12 1.01
CA ASN A 121 -11.97 11.42 1.01
C ASN A 121 -13.45 11.37 1.35
N ASN A 122 -14.12 10.26 1.05
CA ASN A 122 -15.56 10.10 1.30
C ASN A 122 -15.93 8.62 1.45
N THR A 123 -17.18 8.36 1.83
CA THR A 123 -17.69 7.00 2.05
C THR A 123 -17.70 6.15 0.78
N GLU A 124 -17.86 6.77 -0.39
CA GLU A 124 -17.94 6.05 -1.66
C GLU A 124 -16.55 5.59 -2.11
N GLU A 125 -15.55 6.47 -2.03
CA GLU A 125 -14.15 6.11 -2.21
C GLU A 125 -13.75 4.97 -1.28
N PHE A 126 -14.09 5.08 0.02
CA PHE A 126 -13.77 4.04 0.98
C PHE A 126 -14.34 2.68 0.57
N ARG A 127 -15.59 2.66 0.09
CA ARG A 127 -16.25 1.44 -0.41
C ARG A 127 -15.51 0.86 -1.62
N ILE A 128 -15.26 1.69 -2.63
CA ILE A 128 -14.56 1.28 -3.86
C ILE A 128 -13.17 0.71 -3.52
N ARG A 129 -12.42 1.41 -2.66
CA ARG A 129 -11.06 1.00 -2.24
C ARG A 129 -11.08 -0.28 -1.41
N TYR A 130 -12.11 -0.51 -0.60
CA TYR A 130 -12.31 -1.78 0.08
C TYR A 130 -12.58 -2.92 -0.92
N ASP A 131 -13.46 -2.71 -1.89
CA ASP A 131 -13.78 -3.72 -2.91
C ASP A 131 -12.54 -4.09 -3.76
N LEU A 132 -11.69 -3.11 -4.11
CA LEU A 132 -10.42 -3.35 -4.80
C LEU A 132 -9.42 -4.14 -3.95
N PHE A 133 -9.35 -3.83 -2.65
CA PHE A 133 -8.53 -4.60 -1.71
C PHE A 133 -8.96 -6.07 -1.66
N LEU A 134 -10.27 -6.34 -1.63
CA LEU A 134 -10.79 -7.70 -1.64
C LEU A 134 -10.42 -8.45 -2.93
N GLN A 135 -10.59 -7.81 -4.08
CA GLN A 135 -10.22 -8.39 -5.37
C GLN A 135 -8.72 -8.71 -5.45
N THR A 136 -7.88 -7.80 -4.97
CA THR A 136 -6.42 -8.03 -4.93
C THR A 136 -6.05 -9.15 -3.97
N ALA A 137 -6.68 -9.22 -2.80
CA ALA A 137 -6.45 -10.30 -1.83
C ALA A 137 -6.84 -11.66 -2.39
N ASP A 138 -7.97 -11.75 -3.09
CA ASP A 138 -8.42 -12.98 -3.74
C ASP A 138 -7.45 -13.40 -4.86
N MET A 139 -7.05 -12.47 -5.72
CA MET A 139 -6.07 -12.71 -6.76
C MET A 139 -4.74 -13.22 -6.20
N PHE A 140 -4.29 -12.73 -5.04
CA PHE A 140 -2.98 -13.12 -4.46
C PHE A 140 -3.01 -14.41 -3.64
N LYS A 141 -4.18 -14.90 -3.25
CA LYS A 141 -4.36 -15.97 -2.25
C LYS A 141 -3.49 -17.20 -2.51
N ASP A 142 -3.34 -17.57 -3.78
CA ASP A 142 -2.62 -18.76 -4.24
C ASP A 142 -1.53 -18.46 -5.29
N GLN A 143 -1.18 -17.18 -5.50
CA GLN A 143 -0.22 -16.79 -6.53
C GLN A 143 1.21 -16.74 -6.01
N THR A 144 2.13 -17.27 -6.83
CA THR A 144 3.57 -17.28 -6.56
C THR A 144 4.32 -16.83 -7.80
N ILE A 145 5.22 -15.85 -7.68
CA ILE A 145 6.10 -15.38 -8.76
C ILE A 145 7.54 -15.63 -8.35
N ALA A 146 8.31 -16.31 -9.20
CA ALA A 146 9.72 -16.65 -8.93
C ALA A 146 9.94 -17.36 -7.58
N GLY A 147 8.99 -18.22 -7.18
CA GLY A 147 9.04 -18.92 -5.89
C GLY A 147 8.64 -18.09 -4.67
N GLN A 148 8.25 -16.83 -4.85
CA GLN A 148 7.77 -15.96 -3.77
C GLN A 148 6.25 -15.78 -3.82
N LYS A 149 5.58 -16.02 -2.69
CA LYS A 149 4.14 -15.79 -2.55
C LYS A 149 3.84 -14.29 -2.64
N LEU A 150 2.83 -13.92 -3.43
CA LEU A 150 2.40 -12.53 -3.49
C LEU A 150 1.78 -12.08 -2.16
N ALA A 151 2.06 -10.84 -1.77
CA ALA A 151 1.61 -10.26 -0.51
C ALA A 151 1.00 -8.88 -0.75
N MET A 152 0.02 -8.52 0.09
CA MET A 152 -0.61 -7.21 0.05
C MET A 152 0.42 -6.11 0.33
N SER A 153 0.51 -5.12 -0.56
CA SER A 153 1.42 -3.98 -0.48
C SER A 153 0.63 -2.69 -0.28
N ASN A 154 1.31 -1.54 -0.21
CA ASN A 154 0.65 -0.22 -0.18
C ASN A 154 -0.25 0.02 -1.40
N LEU A 155 -0.16 -0.77 -2.48
CA LEU A 155 -0.88 -0.56 -3.73
C LEU A 155 -2.14 -1.42 -3.87
N SER A 156 -2.42 -2.27 -2.88
CA SER A 156 -3.46 -3.28 -2.98
C SER A 156 -4.89 -2.75 -2.98
N ASP A 157 -5.11 -1.47 -2.71
CA ASP A 157 -6.40 -0.77 -2.81
C ASP A 157 -6.56 0.01 -4.13
N ARG A 158 -5.65 -0.17 -5.10
CA ARG A 158 -5.59 0.58 -6.35
C ARG A 158 -5.80 -0.32 -7.56
N THR A 159 -6.32 0.27 -8.63
CA THR A 159 -6.34 -0.36 -9.95
C THR A 159 -4.95 -0.31 -10.58
N CYS A 160 -4.60 -1.37 -11.33
CA CYS A 160 -3.46 -1.34 -12.23
C CYS A 160 -4.00 -1.02 -13.63
N GLU A 161 -3.98 0.26 -14.01
CA GLU A 161 -4.15 0.59 -15.42
C GLU A 161 -2.86 0.19 -16.16
N PHE A 162 -2.89 -0.97 -16.80
CA PHE A 162 -2.02 -1.15 -17.96
C PHE A 162 -2.51 -0.14 -18.99
N ALA A 163 -1.69 0.86 -19.29
CA ALA A 163 -1.96 1.79 -20.38
C ALA A 163 -2.42 0.97 -21.59
N SER A 164 -3.70 1.09 -21.94
CA SER A 164 -4.23 0.53 -23.18
C SER A 164 -3.31 1.02 -24.30
N PRO A 165 -2.79 0.14 -25.17
CA PRO A 165 -2.03 0.61 -26.32
C PRO A 165 -2.94 1.56 -27.06
N SER A 166 -2.52 2.83 -27.17
CA SER A 166 -3.19 3.81 -28.00
C SER A 166 -3.39 3.19 -29.36
N SER A 167 -4.65 3.04 -29.77
CA SER A 167 -5.03 2.68 -31.12
C SER A 167 -4.21 3.54 -32.08
N PRO A 168 -3.54 2.96 -33.10
CA PRO A 168 -2.93 3.78 -34.13
C PRO A 168 -4.07 4.36 -34.96
N ASP A 169 -4.30 5.66 -34.83
CA ASP A 169 -4.99 6.44 -35.85
C ASP A 169 -4.10 6.57 -37.11
#